data_AF-A0A523GLW4-F1
#
_entry.id   AF-A0A523GLW4-F1
#
_cell.length_a   1.000
_cell.length_b   1.000
_cell.length_c   1.000
_cell.angle_alpha   90.00
_cell.angle_beta   90.00
_cell.angle_gamma   90.00
#
_symmetry.space_group_name_H-M   'P 1'
#
loop_
_entity.id
_entity.type
_entity.pdbx_description
1 polymer ?
#
loop_
_entity_poly.entity_id
_entity_poly.type
_entity_poly.pdbx_seq_one_letter_code
_entity_poly.pdbx_strand_id
1 'polypeptide(L)'
;MEYLLETRCPSVEIITPSDEAHRGAQLSLRVANGRKVFDWLNDHSVIADWREPDVVRVAPVPLYNTFDEVYTFVALLEEAVSA
;
A
#
# COMPACT_ATOMS: atom_id res chain seq x y z
N MET A 1 -7.59 -4.16 4.65
CA MET A 1 -6.59 -3.85 3.60
C MET A 1 -5.66 -5.03 3.37
N GLU A 2 -5.10 -5.64 4.44
CA GLU A 2 -4.21 -6.81 4.34
C GLU A 2 -4.77 -7.93 3.46
N TYR A 3 -6.01 -8.36 3.72
CA TYR A 3 -6.69 -9.37 2.90
C TYR A 3 -6.65 -9.07 1.39
N LEU A 4 -6.86 -7.80 0.99
CA LEU A 4 -6.82 -7.41 -0.42
C LEU A 4 -5.39 -7.43 -0.97
N LEU A 5 -4.41 -6.98 -0.18
CA LEU A 5 -2.99 -7.00 -0.56
C LEU A 5 -2.49 -8.44 -0.76
N GLU A 6 -2.80 -9.35 0.17
CA GLU A 6 -2.41 -10.76 0.10
C GLU A 6 -3.05 -11.50 -1.08
N THR A 7 -4.31 -11.15 -1.43
CA THR A 7 -5.04 -11.83 -2.51
C THR A 7 -4.76 -11.28 -3.90
N ARG A 8 -4.50 -9.97 -4.03
CA ARG A 8 -4.34 -9.29 -5.34
C ARG A 8 -2.92 -8.86 -5.63
N CYS A 9 -2.08 -8.70 -4.62
CA CYS A 9 -0.71 -8.22 -4.77
C CYS A 9 0.29 -9.15 -4.05
N PRO A 10 0.35 -10.45 -4.39
CA PRO A 10 1.17 -11.43 -3.65
C PRO A 10 2.68 -11.16 -3.71
N SER A 11 3.14 -10.31 -4.63
CA SER A 11 4.53 -9.84 -4.73
C SER A 11 4.85 -8.65 -3.82
N VAL A 12 3.86 -8.06 -3.15
CA VAL A 12 4.01 -6.97 -2.19
C VAL A 12 4.15 -7.56 -0.79
N GLU A 13 5.23 -7.21 -0.10
CA GLU A 13 5.48 -7.69 1.26
C GLU A 13 5.02 -6.64 2.29
N ILE A 14 4.19 -7.05 3.24
CA ILE A 14 3.81 -6.20 4.39
C ILE A 14 4.89 -6.37 5.46
N ILE A 15 5.66 -5.31 5.73
CA ILE A 15 6.75 -5.35 6.73
C ILE A 15 6.30 -4.86 8.10
N THR A 16 5.13 -4.22 8.18
CA THR A 16 4.49 -3.90 9.47
C THR A 16 4.10 -5.20 10.18
N PRO A 17 4.29 -5.33 11.50
CA PRO A 17 3.88 -6.52 12.25
C PRO A 17 2.42 -6.92 11.99
N SER A 18 2.16 -8.22 11.79
CA SER A 18 0.81 -8.73 11.54
C SER A 18 -0.10 -8.67 12.77
N ASP A 19 0.47 -8.70 13.97
CA ASP A 19 -0.27 -8.55 15.22
C ASP A 19 -0.80 -7.11 15.39
N GLU A 20 -2.12 -6.98 15.35
CA GLU A 20 -2.84 -5.72 15.49
C GLU A 20 -2.51 -4.98 16.80
N ALA A 21 -2.14 -5.69 17.87
CA ALA A 21 -1.74 -5.07 19.14
C ALA A 21 -0.41 -4.31 19.05
N HIS A 22 0.40 -4.59 18.03
CA HIS A 22 1.73 -4.02 17.82
C HIS A 22 1.79 -3.01 16.67
N ARG A 23 0.65 -2.60 16.10
CA ARG A 23 0.60 -1.62 15.01
C ARG A 23 -0.63 -0.71 15.06
N GLY A 24 -0.58 0.37 14.28
CA GLY A 24 -1.75 1.19 13.98
C GLY A 24 -2.39 0.82 12.63
N ALA A 25 -3.10 1.78 12.04
CA ALA A 25 -3.69 1.64 10.70
C ALA A 25 -2.65 1.71 9.57
N GLN A 26 -1.44 2.21 9.85
CA GLN A 26 -0.38 2.37 8.86
C GLN A 26 0.27 1.02 8.51
N LEU A 27 0.32 0.70 7.22
CA LEU A 27 1.05 -0.44 6.67
C LEU A 27 2.22 0.02 5.81
N SER A 28 3.38 -0.59 6.05
CA SER A 28 4.61 -0.37 5.30
C SER A 28 4.70 -1.52 4.30
N LEU A 29 4.70 -1.18 3.02
CA LEU A 29 4.66 -2.13 1.92
C LEU A 29 6.02 -2.09 1.22
N ARG A 30 6.75 -3.20 1.24
CA ARG A 30 7.94 -3.38 0.43
C ARG A 30 7.53 -3.88 -0.95
N VAL A 31 7.98 -3.18 -1.99
CA VAL A 31 7.58 -3.44 -3.37
C VAL A 31 8.80 -3.45 -4.28
N ALA A 32 8.89 -4.45 -5.16
CA ALA A 32 9.93 -4.47 -6.19
C ALA A 32 9.83 -3.22 -7.08
N ASN A 33 10.96 -2.61 -7.42
CA ASN A 33 11.02 -1.32 -8.12
C ASN A 33 10.21 -0.21 -7.41
N GLY A 34 10.23 -0.20 -6.07
CA GLY A 34 9.36 0.62 -5.24
C GLY A 34 9.28 2.10 -5.66
N ARG A 35 10.37 2.70 -6.15
CA ARG A 35 10.34 4.10 -6.60
C ARG A 35 9.43 4.30 -7.81
N LYS A 36 9.54 3.42 -8.81
CA LYS A 36 8.68 3.45 -10.01
C LYS A 36 7.21 3.25 -9.61
N VAL A 37 6.94 2.31 -8.72
CA VAL A 37 5.58 2.05 -8.21
C VAL A 37 5.03 3.26 -7.45
N PHE A 38 5.83 3.85 -6.57
CA PHE A 38 5.48 5.05 -5.81
C PHE A 38 5.15 6.23 -6.74
N ASP A 39 5.98 6.48 -7.75
CA ASP A 39 5.77 7.52 -8.74
C ASP A 39 4.48 7.31 -9.52
N TRP A 40 4.27 6.08 -9.99
CA TRP A 40 3.04 5.71 -10.69
C TRP A 40 1.81 5.93 -9.83
N LEU A 41 1.84 5.53 -8.56
CA LEU A 41 0.74 5.74 -7.61
C LEU A 41 0.45 7.22 -7.39
N ASN A 42 1.49 8.03 -7.22
CA ASN A 42 1.38 9.47 -7.05
C ASN A 42 0.75 10.15 -8.28
N ASP A 43 1.12 9.72 -9.49
CA ASP A 43 0.51 10.18 -10.74
C ASP A 43 -0.97 9.78 -10.87
N HIS A 44 -1.38 8.70 -10.20
CA HIS A 44 -2.78 8.23 -10.10
C HIS A 44 -3.49 8.74 -8.84
N SER A 45 -3.05 9.88 -8.29
CA SER A 45 -3.67 10.58 -7.15
C SER A 45 -3.68 9.80 -5.83
N VAL A 46 -2.81 8.79 -5.68
CA VAL A 46 -2.59 8.11 -4.39
C VAL A 46 -1.50 8.85 -3.63
N ILE A 47 -1.87 9.49 -2.52
CA ILE A 47 -0.91 10.16 -1.63
C ILE A 47 -0.41 9.17 -0.59
N ALA A 48 0.86 8.79 -0.71
CA ALA A 48 1.55 7.88 0.21
C ALA A 48 2.89 8.47 0.66
N ASP A 49 3.53 7.87 1.65
CA ASP A 49 4.88 8.25 2.10
C ASP A 49 5.94 7.29 1.56
N TRP A 50 7.01 7.83 0.98
CA TRP A 50 8.13 7.06 0.43
C TRP A 50 9.24 6.85 1.47
N ARG A 51 9.78 5.62 1.52
CA ARG A 51 10.93 5.27 2.34
C ARG A 51 11.93 4.42 1.56
N GLU A 52 13.17 4.88 1.52
CA GLU A 52 14.27 4.16 0.89
C GLU A 52 14.48 2.77 1.53
N PRO A 53 14.88 1.76 0.74
CA PRO A 53 15.08 1.82 -0.71
C PRO A 53 13.82 1.54 -1.54
N ASP A 54 12.82 0.88 -0.96
CA ASP A 54 11.74 0.21 -1.71
C ASP A 54 10.41 0.11 -0.94
N VAL A 55 10.18 1.05 0.00
CA VAL A 55 9.04 0.99 0.91
C VAL A 55 8.05 2.13 0.65
N VAL A 56 6.79 1.76 0.42
CA VAL A 56 5.64 2.67 0.36
C VAL A 56 4.83 2.53 1.63
N ARG A 57 4.64 3.62 2.39
CA ARG A 57 3.80 3.63 3.58
C ARG A 57 2.45 4.26 3.28
N VAL A 58 1.41 3.53 3.67
CA VAL A 58 0.00 3.89 3.46
C VAL A 58 -0.73 3.73 4.79
N ALA A 59 -1.60 4.67 5.11
CA ALA A 59 -2.37 4.66 6.35
C ALA A 59 -3.82 5.09 6.08
N PRO A 60 -4.74 4.14 5.81
CA PRO A 60 -6.16 4.46 5.73
C PRO A 60 -6.65 4.94 7.10
N VAL A 61 -7.04 6.21 7.20
CA VAL A 61 -7.48 6.82 8.46
C VAL A 61 -8.99 6.63 8.62
N PRO A 62 -9.46 5.94 9.69
CA PRO A 62 -10.85 5.55 9.82
C PRO A 62 -11.87 6.70 9.85
N LEU A 63 -11.44 7.91 10.21
CA LEU A 63 -12.33 9.08 10.32
C LEU A 63 -12.79 9.60 8.95
N TYR A 64 -12.01 9.38 7.89
CA TYR A 64 -12.29 9.99 6.59
C TYR A 64 -12.01 9.09 5.40
N ASN A 65 -11.34 7.95 5.58
CA ASN A 65 -11.18 6.98 4.50
C ASN A 65 -12.28 5.93 4.50
N THR A 66 -12.69 5.54 3.30
CA THR A 66 -13.72 4.52 3.09
C THR A 66 -13.13 3.18 2.68
N PHE A 67 -13.91 2.10 2.81
CA PHE A 67 -13.50 0.79 2.30
C PHE A 67 -13.37 0.76 0.77
N ASP A 68 -14.18 1.56 0.05
CA ASP A 68 -14.08 1.70 -1.40
C ASP A 68 -12.75 2.33 -1.81
N GLU A 69 -12.29 3.38 -1.12
CA GLU A 69 -10.96 3.97 -1.36
C GLU A 69 -9.83 2.97 -1.11
N VAL A 70 -9.94 2.13 -0.07
CA VAL A 70 -8.97 1.07 0.20
C VAL A 70 -8.98 0.04 -0.94
N TYR A 71 -10.15 -0.31 -1.47
CA TYR A 71 -10.26 -1.24 -2.60
C TYR A 71 -9.64 -0.63 -3.88
N THR A 72 -9.96 0.63 -4.19
CA THR A 72 -9.39 1.36 -5.32
C THR A 72 -7.88 1.48 -5.20
N PHE A 73 -7.35 1.79 -4.01
CA PHE A 73 -5.91 1.82 -3.77
C PHE A 73 -5.24 0.48 -4.11
N VAL A 74 -5.80 -0.65 -3.65
CA VAL A 74 -5.19 -1.96 -3.93
C VAL A 74 -5.29 -2.31 -5.42
N ALA A 75 -6.37 -1.95 -6.11
CA ALA A 75 -6.46 -2.14 -7.56
C ALA A 75 -5.39 -1.33 -8.32
N LEU A 76 -5.20 -0.06 -7.96
CA LEU A 76 -4.14 0.78 -8.53
C LEU A 76 -2.74 0.23 -8.22
N LEU A 77 -2.52 -0.29 -7.00
CA LEU A 77 -1.25 -0.92 -6.64
C LEU A 77 -0.97 -2.17 -7.48
N GLU A 78 -1.97 -3.01 -7.72
CA GLU A 78 -1.87 -4.20 -8.58
C GLU A 78 -1.46 -3.82 -10.02
N GLU A 79 -2.07 -2.78 -10.57
CA GLU A 79 -1.70 -2.23 -11.88
C GLU A 79 -0.27 -1.69 -11.88
N ALA A 80 0.11 -0.90 -10.87
CA ALA A 80 1.44 -0.30 -10.73
C ALA A 80 2.55 -1.35 -10.66
N VAL A 81 2.32 -2.46 -9.95
CA VAL A 81 3.28 -3.55 -9.78
C VAL A 81 3.40 -4.40 -11.06
N SER A 82 2.35 -4.42 -11.89
CA SER A 82 2.31 -5.18 -13.14
C SER A 82 2.82 -4.41 -14.36
N ALA A 83 3.06 -3.09 -14.23
CA ALA A 83 3.49 -2.17 -15.30
C ALA A 83 5.02 -1.97 -15.37
#